data_AF-A0A820RAA7-F1
#
_entry.id   AF-A0A820RAA7-F1
#
_cell.length_a   1.000
_cell.length_b   1.000
_cell.length_c   1.000
_cell.angle_alpha   90.00
_cell.angle_beta   90.00
_cell.angle_gamma   90.00
#
_symmetry.space_group_name_H-M   'P 1'
#
loop_
_entity.id
_entity.type
_entity.pdbx_description
1 polymer ?
#
loop_
_entity_poly.entity_id
_entity_poly.type
_entity_poly.pdbx_seq_one_letter_code
_entity_poly.pdbx_strand_id
1 'polypeptide(L)' 'MILQSILSILVLLCILQNAQSLTRPLVIGHRGTAYLPELTLSTQSMAYAYGADIIEIDVCLSRDNQLIVIHGIIENDLL' A
#
# COMPACT_ATOMS: atom_id res chain seq x y z
N MET A 1 42.96 -17.21 -23.80
CA MET A 1 41.75 -17.36 -24.64
C MET A 1 40.60 -18.00 -23.87
N ILE A 2 40.62 -19.30 -23.53
CA ILE A 2 39.48 -19.97 -22.85
C ILE A 2 39.15 -19.38 -21.46
N LEU A 3 40.16 -19.17 -20.60
CA LEU A 3 39.96 -18.60 -19.26
C LEU A 3 39.40 -17.17 -19.28
N GLN A 4 39.84 -16.35 -20.25
CA GLN A 4 39.35 -14.99 -20.44
C GLN A 4 37.89 -15.00 -20.91
N SER A 5 37.52 -15.92 -21.82
CA SER A 5 36.13 -16.08 -22.24
C SER A 5 35.22 -16.52 -21.08
N ILE A 6 35.67 -17.43 -20.23
CA ILE A 6 34.92 -17.88 -19.04
C ILE A 6 34.71 -16.71 -18.06
N LEU A 7 35.76 -15.94 -17.80
CA LEU A 7 35.67 -14.78 -16.91
C LEU A 7 34.72 -13.70 -17.45
N SER A 8 34.78 -13.42 -18.76
CA SER A 8 33.87 -12.47 -19.40
C SER A 8 32.41 -12.92 -19.35
N ILE A 9 32.15 -14.22 -19.51
CA ILE A 9 30.80 -14.80 -19.39
C ILE A 9 30.29 -14.70 -17.95
N LEU A 10 31.13 -15.01 -16.95
CA LEU A 10 30.78 -14.89 -15.54
C LEU A 10 30.44 -13.44 -15.15
N VAL A 11 31.25 -12.48 -15.62
CA VAL A 11 30.99 -11.05 -15.40
C VAL A 11 29.68 -10.62 -16.06
N LEU A 12 29.42 -11.05 -17.30
CA LEU A 12 28.16 -10.76 -17.99
C LEU A 12 26.95 -11.34 -17.25
N LEU A 13 27.05 -12.58 -16.74
CA LEU A 13 25.99 -13.22 -15.95
C LEU A 13 25.71 -12.47 -14.64
N CYS A 14 26.75 -11.99 -13.94
CA CYS A 14 26.57 -11.17 -12.73
C CYS A 14 25.88 -9.83 -13.04
N ILE A 15 26.18 -9.21 -14.18
CA ILE A 15 25.52 -7.97 -14.61
C ILE A 15 24.03 -8.20 -14.92
N LEU A 16 23.70 -9.31 -15.60
CA LEU A 16 22.32 -9.65 -15.96
C LEU A 16 21.43 -9.98 -14.74
N GLN A 17 22.00 -10.50 -13.65
CA GLN A 17 21.26 -10.80 -12.41
C GLN A 17 20.80 -9.55 -11.66
N ASN A 18 21.45 -8.39 -11.86
CA ASN A 18 21.10 -7.13 -11.18
C ASN A 18 19.86 -6.44 -11.78
N ALA A 19 19.33 -6.93 -12.91
CA ALA A 19 18.22 -6.28 -13.61
C ALA A 19 16.82 -6.62 -13.07
N GLN A 20 16.70 -7.46 -12.04
CA GLN A 20 15.40 -7.86 -11.48
C GLN A 20 15.15 -7.32 -10.07
N SER A 21 14.93 -6.00 -9.98
CA SER A 21 14.16 -5.41 -8.88
C SER A 21 12.76 -5.10 -9.39
N LEU A 22 11.95 -6.13 -9.61
CA LEU A 22 10.50 -5.95 -9.74
C LEU A 22 9.95 -5.72 -8.33
N THR A 23 9.90 -4.46 -7.90
CA THR A 23 9.11 -4.10 -6.72
C THR A 23 7.68 -4.50 -7.00
N ARG A 24 7.16 -5.45 -6.22
CA ARG A 24 5.75 -5.85 -6.31
C ARG A 24 4.86 -4.61 -6.16
N PRO A 25 3.67 -4.58 -6.80
CA PRO A 25 2.73 -3.50 -6.61
C PRO A 25 2.40 -3.28 -5.13
N LEU A 26 2.20 -2.03 -4.74
CA LEU A 26 1.64 -1.69 -3.44
C LEU A 26 0.15 -2.04 -3.44
N VAL A 27 -0.29 -2.73 -2.39
CA VAL A 27 -1.69 -3.04 -2.13
C VAL A 27 -2.22 -2.05 -1.11
N ILE A 28 -3.13 -1.17 -1.56
CA ILE A 28 -3.74 -0.15 -0.71
C ILE A 28 -5.18 -0.57 -0.41
N GLY A 29 -5.48 -0.78 0.87
CA GLY A 29 -6.85 -1.00 1.35
C GLY A 29 -7.61 0.32 1.37
N HIS A 30 -8.35 0.62 0.30
CA HIS A 30 -9.22 1.79 0.21
C HIS A 30 -10.29 1.74 1.30
N ARG A 31 -10.20 2.67 2.28
CA ARG A 31 -10.99 2.73 3.51
C ARG A 31 -11.01 1.45 4.34
N GLY A 32 -9.94 0.66 4.22
CA GLY A 32 -9.86 -0.70 4.74
C GLY A 32 -10.22 -1.74 3.69
N THR A 33 -11.12 -2.65 4.06
CA THR A 33 -11.64 -3.70 3.16
C THR A 33 -13.04 -3.37 2.66
N ALA A 34 -13.38 -3.88 1.48
CA ALA A 34 -14.75 -3.79 0.94
C ALA A 34 -15.77 -4.73 1.62
N TYR A 35 -15.33 -5.59 2.54
CA TYR A 35 -16.19 -6.62 3.15
C TYR A 35 -16.83 -6.18 4.47
N LEU A 36 -16.30 -5.14 5.10
CA LEU A 36 -16.76 -4.60 6.37
C LEU A 36 -17.09 -3.12 6.21
N PRO A 37 -17.91 -2.54 7.12
CA PRO A 37 -18.22 -1.11 7.06
C PRO A 37 -16.94 -0.27 7.00
N GLU A 38 -16.89 0.65 6.04
CA GLU A 38 -15.73 1.49 5.77
C GLU A 38 -15.28 2.27 7.01
N LEU A 39 -13.98 2.57 7.10
CA LEU A 39 -13.41 3.44 8.12
C LEU A 39 -13.62 3.00 9.58
N THR A 40 -14.06 1.77 9.82
CA THR A 40 -14.15 1.15 11.15
C THR A 40 -12.85 0.42 11.54
N LEU A 41 -12.59 0.30 12.84
CA LEU A 41 -11.43 -0.47 13.32
C LEU A 41 -11.45 -1.94 12.83
N SER A 42 -12.63 -2.53 12.65
CA SER A 42 -12.76 -3.91 12.17
C SER A 42 -12.35 -4.03 10.69
N THR A 43 -12.74 -3.10 9.82
CA THR A 43 -12.30 -3.11 8.42
C THR A 43 -10.79 -2.87 8.29
N GLN A 44 -10.22 -1.99 9.13
CA GLN A 44 -8.76 -1.78 9.14
C GLN A 44 -7.99 -3.01 9.63
N SER A 45 -8.48 -3.64 10.69
CA SER A 45 -7.87 -4.87 11.22
C SER A 45 -7.89 -6.00 10.18
N MET A 46 -8.98 -6.10 9.42
CA MET A 46 -9.10 -7.11 8.37
C MET A 46 -8.21 -6.80 7.16
N ALA A 47 -8.08 -5.53 6.76
CA ALA A 47 -7.18 -5.13 5.68
C ALA A 47 -5.72 -5.45 6.01
N TYR A 48 -5.31 -5.19 7.26
CA TYR A 48 -4.02 -5.59 7.78
C TYR A 48 -3.84 -7.11 7.74
N ALA A 49 -4.82 -7.87 8.23
CA ALA A 49 -4.78 -9.34 8.20
C ALA A 49 -4.69 -9.92 6.78
N TYR A 50 -5.21 -9.22 5.78
CA TYR A 50 -5.15 -9.61 4.37
C TYR A 50 -3.84 -9.18 3.67
N GLY A 51 -2.94 -8.50 4.38
CA GLY A 51 -1.63 -8.12 3.86
C GLY A 51 -1.64 -6.85 3.01
N ALA A 52 -2.56 -5.92 3.27
CA ALA A 52 -2.47 -4.58 2.70
C ALA A 52 -1.17 -3.90 3.16
N ASP A 53 -0.45 -3.27 2.24
CA ASP A 53 0.76 -2.49 2.54
C ASP A 53 0.42 -1.17 3.21
N ILE A 54 -0.69 -0.57 2.78
CA ILE A 54 -1.20 0.70 3.26
C ILE A 54 -2.70 0.55 3.46
N ILE A 55 -3.18 1.16 4.54
CA ILE A 55 -4.60 1.34 4.81
C ILE A 55 -4.91 2.81 4.56
N GLU A 56 -5.80 3.08 3.60
CA GLU A 56 -6.22 4.43 3.28
C GLU A 56 -7.40 4.84 4.17
N ILE A 57 -7.41 6.11 4.60
CA ILE A 57 -8.44 6.70 5.44
C ILE A 57 -8.77 8.11 4.98
N ASP A 58 -10.07 8.42 4.94
CA ASP A 58 -10.55 9.77 4.74
C ASP A 58 -10.63 10.51 6.09
N VAL A 59 -10.05 11.71 6.15
CA VAL A 59 -10.08 12.56 7.34
C VAL A 59 -10.72 13.90 6.99
N CYS A 60 -11.67 14.33 7.81
CA CYS A 60 -12.34 15.62 7.69
C CYS A 60 -12.24 16.41 9.00
N LEU A 61 -12.46 17.72 8.93
CA LEU A 61 -12.52 18.60 10.10
C LEU A 61 -13.98 18.77 10.53
N SER A 62 -14.26 18.55 11.80
CA SER A 62 -15.56 18.82 12.41
C SER A 62 -15.79 20.32 12.66
N ARG A 63 -17.02 20.69 13.01
CA ARG A 63 -17.41 22.08 13.35
C ARG A 63 -16.60 22.64 14.53
N ASP A 64 -16.25 21.79 15.49
CA ASP A 64 -15.44 22.11 16.66
C ASP A 64 -13.93 21.87 16.44
N ASN A 65 -13.49 21.88 15.19
CA ASN A 65 -12.09 21.80 14.77
C ASN A 65 -11.36 20.51 15.19
N GLN A 66 -12.09 19.41 15.36
CA GLN A 66 -11.52 18.08 15.60
C GLN A 66 -11.39 17.30 14.29
N LEU A 67 -10.32 16.51 14.17
CA LEU A 67 -10.18 15.58 13.04
C LEU A 67 -11.08 14.37 13.29
N ILE A 68 -11.89 14.03 12.29
CA ILE A 68 -12.76 12.86 12.29
C ILE A 68 -12.48 12.00 11.07
N VAL A 69 -12.64 10.69 11.21
CA VAL A 69 -12.48 9.72 10.11
C VAL A 69 -13.86 9.46 9.52
N ILE A 70 -14.10 9.96 8.32
CA ILE A 70 -15.38 9.82 7.62
C ILE A 70 -15.16 10.05 6.12
N HIS A 71 -15.90 9.33 5.30
CA HIS A 71 -15.97 9.61 3.88
C HIS A 71 -17.22 10.44 3.55
N GLY A 72 -17.00 11.68 3.10
CA GLY A 72 -18.07 12.61 2.69
C GLY A 72 -18.22 13.81 3.63
N ILE A 73 -19.20 14.66 3.32
CA ILE A 73 -19.58 15.80 4.16
C ILE A 73 -20.85 15.45 4.95
N ILE A 74 -20.87 15.81 6.23
CA ILE A 74 -22.10 15.80 7.01
C ILE A 74 -22.76 17.16 6.75
N GLU A 75 -23.92 17.16 6.08
CA GLU A 75 -24.75 18.36 5.97
C GLU A 75 -25.31 18.72 7.35
N ASN A 76 -25.47 20.03 7.58
CA ASN A 76 -25.37 20.74 8.87
C ASN A 76 -26.28 20.34 10.06
N ASP A 77 -27.02 19.23 10.02
CA ASP A 77 -28.02 18.89 11.06
C ASP A 77 -27.77 17.57 11.81
N LEU A 78 -26.68 16.84 11.54
CA LEU A 78 -26.45 15.52 12.14
C LEU A 78 -25.20 15.38 13.04
N LEU A 79 -24.30 16.38 13.07
CA LEU A 79 -23.16 16.48 14.00
C LEU A 79 -22.84 17.95 14.35
#